data_AF-A0A7Y7NFW4-F1
#
_entry.id   AF-A0A7Y7NFW4-F1
#
_cell.length_a   1.000
_cell.length_b   1.000
_cell.length_c   1.000
_cell.angle_alpha   90.00
_cell.angle_beta   90.00
_cell.angle_gamma   90.00
#
_symmetry.space_group_name_H-M   'P 1'
#
loop_
_entity.id
_entity.type
_entity.pdbx_description
1 polymer ?
#
loop_
_entity_poly.entity_id
_entity_poly.type
_entity_poly.pdbx_seq_one_letter_code
_entity_poly.pdbx_strand_id
1 'polypeptide(L)' 'MELIIKKRNWTELKAKLRIKYPQLTENDLQHNEGKEETMLRMVEYKLRKTKKEMREIISKIGYLTSET' A
#
# COMPACT_ATOMS: atom_id res chain seq x y z
N MET A 1 -2.53 9.46 -16.08
CA MET A 1 -3.14 8.42 -15.22
C MET A 1 -2.74 8.69 -13.79
N GLU A 2 -3.62 9.33 -13.03
CA GLU A 2 -3.47 9.50 -11.58
C GLU A 2 -4.14 8.33 -10.87
N LEU A 3 -3.39 7.69 -9.98
CA LEU A 3 -3.91 6.61 -9.14
C LEU A 3 -4.71 7.24 -8.01
N ILE A 4 -6.03 7.31 -8.15
CA ILE A 4 -6.93 7.78 -7.09
C ILE A 4 -7.27 6.60 -6.18
N ILE A 5 -6.45 6.35 -5.16
CA ILE A 5 -6.73 5.34 -4.14
C ILE A 5 -7.80 5.92 -3.19
N LYS A 6 -9.03 5.38 -3.24
CA LYS A 6 -10.10 5.78 -2.29
C LYS A 6 -9.72 5.34 -0.86
N LYS A 7 -9.90 6.23 0.12
CA LYS A 7 -9.60 6.04 1.56
C LYS A 7 -9.99 4.66 2.12
N ARG A 8 -11.12 4.10 1.67
CA ARG A 8 -11.65 2.79 2.11
C ARG A 8 -10.73 1.60 1.77
N ASN A 9 -9.94 1.69 0.70
CA ASN A 9 -9.08 0.59 0.25
C ASN A 9 -7.77 0.48 1.05
N TRP A 10 -7.39 1.52 1.81
CA TRP A 10 -6.15 1.51 2.57
C TRP A 10 -6.16 0.56 3.77
N THR A 11 -7.29 0.48 4.48
CA THR A 11 -7.43 -0.44 5.61
C THR A 11 -7.26 -1.88 5.17
N GLU A 12 -7.87 -2.25 4.05
CA GLU A 12 -7.75 -3.58 3.47
C GLU A 12 -6.34 -3.82 2.90
N LEU A 13 -5.76 -2.79 2.29
CA LEU A 13 -4.40 -2.83 1.77
C LEU A 13 -3.36 -3.08 2.87
N LYS A 14 -3.50 -2.38 4.00
CA LYS A 14 -2.67 -2.59 5.19
C LYS A 14 -2.83 -3.99 5.76
N ALA A 15 -4.07 -4.50 5.87
CA ALA A 15 -4.32 -5.85 6.36
C ALA A 15 -3.62 -6.89 5.47
N LYS A 16 -3.77 -6.80 4.14
CA LYS A 16 -3.10 -7.73 3.21
C LYS A 16 -1.59 -7.55 3.20
N LEU A 17 -1.08 -6.32 3.29
CA LEU A 17 0.36 -6.06 3.42
C LEU A 17 0.93 -6.68 4.68
N ARG A 18 0.25 -6.55 5.82
CA ARG A 18 0.67 -7.17 7.10
C ARG A 18 0.71 -8.69 7.00
N ILE A 19 -0.30 -9.31 6.38
CA ILE A 19 -0.36 -10.77 6.20
C ILE A 19 0.75 -11.25 5.25
N LYS A 20 0.94 -10.53 4.14
CA LYS A 20 1.91 -10.92 3.10
C LYS A 20 3.36 -10.61 3.48
N TYR A 21 3.56 -9.59 4.31
CA TYR A 21 4.86 -9.11 4.73
C TYR A 21 4.91 -9.01 6.27
N PRO A 22 5.21 -10.13 6.97
CA PRO A 22 5.31 -10.14 8.43
C PRO A 22 6.44 -9.26 8.98
N GLN A 23 7.35 -8.79 8.12
CA GLN A 23 8.37 -7.80 8.42
C GLN A 23 7.83 -6.37 8.61
N LEU A 24 6.60 -6.10 8.15
CA LEU A 24 5.93 -4.83 8.35
C LEU A 24 5.22 -4.86 9.69
N THR A 25 5.60 -3.96 10.58
CA THR A 25 4.96 -3.83 11.89
C THR A 25 3.72 -2.95 11.77
N GLU A 26 2.78 -3.10 12.71
CA GLU A 26 1.59 -2.25 12.78
C GLU A 26 1.96 -0.75 12.88
N ASN A 27 3.11 -0.45 13.49
CA ASN A 27 3.70 0.88 13.54
C ASN A 27 4.12 1.42 12.15
N ASP A 28 4.68 0.56 11.28
CA ASP A 28 5.04 0.95 9.90
C ASP A 28 3.80 1.13 9.01
N LEU A 29 2.73 0.41 9.33
CA LEU A 29 1.44 0.48 8.66
C LEU A 29 0.50 1.51 9.31
N GLN A 30 1.00 2.30 10.26
CA GLN A 30 0.19 3.25 10.99
C GLN A 30 -0.23 4.39 10.04
N HIS A 31 -1.54 4.51 9.87
CA HIS A 31 -2.13 5.52 9.01
C HIS A 31 -2.74 6.59 9.91
N ASN A 32 -2.15 7.77 9.90
CA ASN A 32 -2.85 8.98 10.26
C ASN A 32 -3.33 9.63 8.96
N GLU A 33 -4.53 10.20 8.95
CA GLU A 33 -5.08 10.87 7.78
C GLU A 33 -4.08 11.91 7.24
N GLY A 34 -3.68 11.79 5.96
CA GLY A 34 -2.64 12.61 5.33
C GLY A 34 -1.21 12.04 5.38
N LYS A 35 -0.95 10.91 6.06
CA LYS A 35 0.36 10.22 6.08
C LYS A 35 0.44 8.98 5.18
N GLU A 36 -0.51 8.79 4.28
CA GLU A 36 -0.57 7.66 3.34
C GLU A 36 0.69 7.59 2.45
N GLU A 37 1.14 8.73 1.94
CA GLU A 37 2.34 8.79 1.12
C GLU A 37 3.60 8.44 1.94
N THR A 38 3.70 8.91 3.18
CA THR A 38 4.81 8.59 4.08
C THR A 38 4.85 7.10 4.41
N MET A 39 3.69 6.51 4.72
CA MET A 39 3.53 5.09 4.98
C MET A 39 3.95 4.26 3.76
N LEU A 40 3.49 4.63 2.55
CA LEU A 40 3.92 3.95 1.32
C LEU A 40 5.44 3.99 1.14
N ARG A 41 6.07 5.17 1.28
CA ARG A 41 7.53 5.30 1.14
C ARG A 41 8.29 4.45 2.16
N MET A 42 7.79 4.36 3.40
CA MET A 42 8.36 3.48 4.42
C MET A 42 8.24 2.01 4.02
N VAL A 43 7.05 1.58 3.56
CA VAL A 43 6.84 0.21 3.11
C VAL A 43 7.73 -0.12 1.90
N GLU A 44 7.83 0.78 0.91
CA GLU A 44 8.74 0.62 -0.24
C GLU A 44 10.18 0.40 0.21
N TYR A 45 10.68 1.24 1.13
CA TYR A 45 12.03 1.14 1.66
C TYR A 45 12.25 -0.15 2.45
N LYS A 46 11.30 -0.50 3.33
CA LYS A 46 11.41 -1.65 4.24
C LYS A 46 11.26 -2.99 3.54
N LEU A 47 10.44 -3.05 2.49
CA LEU A 47 10.34 -4.21 1.62
C LEU A 47 11.46 -4.27 0.58
N ARG A 48 12.29 -3.21 0.46
CA ARG A 48 13.26 -3.01 -0.63
C ARG A 48 12.61 -3.22 -2.01
N LYS A 49 11.40 -2.68 -2.17
CA LYS A 49 10.61 -2.81 -3.38
C LYS A 49 10.68 -1.53 -4.19
N THR A 50 10.65 -1.68 -5.51
CA THR A 50 10.61 -0.52 -6.39
C THR A 50 9.21 0.09 -6.41
N LYS A 51 9.11 1.38 -6.78
CA LYS A 51 7.83 2.06 -7.05
C LYS A 51 6.91 1.26 -7.98
N LYS A 52 7.50 0.52 -8.92
CA LYS A 52 6.74 -0.33 -9.84
C LYS A 52 6.11 -1.51 -9.11
N GLU A 53 6.89 -2.27 -8.35
CA GLU A 53 6.37 -3.39 -7.55
C GLU A 53 5.35 -2.92 -6.50
N MET A 54 5.59 -1.77 -5.87
CA MET A 54 4.63 -1.22 -4.91
C MET A 54 3.30 -0.87 -5.58
N ARG A 55 3.35 -0.25 -6.76
CA ARG A 55 2.15 -0.01 -7.57
C ARG A 55 1.44 -1.30 -7.96
N GLU A 56 2.18 -2.36 -8.31
CA GLU A 56 1.57 -3.66 -8.61
C GLU A 56 0.93 -4.30 -7.38
N ILE A 57 1.57 -4.22 -6.21
CA ILE A 57 1.02 -4.71 -4.95
C ILE A 57 -0.27 -3.95 -4.62
N ILE A 58 -0.24 -2.62 -4.73
CA ILE A 58 -1.40 -1.76 -4.49
C ILE A 58 -2.52 -2.05 -5.49
N SER A 59 -2.19 -2.19 -6.78
CA SER A 59 -3.15 -2.52 -7.83
C SER A 59 -3.81 -3.88 -7.59
N LYS A 60 -2.99 -4.90 -7.29
CA LYS A 60 -3.44 -6.28 -7.07
C LYS A 60 -4.26 -6.44 -5.79
N ILE A 61 -3.97 -5.64 -4.76
CA ILE A 61 -4.66 -5.69 -3.47
C ILE A 61 -5.92 -4.82 -3.47
N GLY A 62 -5.82 -3.63 -4.04
CA GLY A 62 -6.79 -2.55 -3.91
C GLY A 62 -7.82 -2.47 -5.03
N TYR A 63 -7.98 -3.48 -5.91
CA TYR A 63 -8.95 -3.47 -7.02
C TYR A 63 -9.06 -2.07 -7.67
N LEU A 64 -7.96 -1.59 -8.22
CA LEU A 64 -8.03 -0.51 -9.19
C LEU A 64 -8.38 -1.17 -10.51
N THR A 65 -9.60 -0.89 -10.97
CA THR A 65 -10.26 -1.43 -12.15
C THR A 65 -9.27 -1.74 -13.28
N SER A 66 -9.20 -3.01 -13.68
CA SER A 66 -8.87 -3.37 -15.04
C SER A 66 -9.97 -2.76 -15.92
N GLU A 67 -9.64 -1.73 -16.70
CA GLU A 67 -10.25 -1.60 -18.02
C GLU A 67 -9.30 -2.28 -19.00
N THR A 68 -9.42 -3.60 -19.08
CA THR A 68 -9.51 -4.40 -20.32
C THR A 68 -10.09 -5.76 -19.96
#